data_AF-A0A968MQR7-F1
#
_entry.id   AF-A0A968MQR7-F1
#
_cell.length_a   1.000
_cell.length_b   1.000
_cell.length_c   1.000
_cell.angle_alpha   90.00
_cell.angle_beta   90.00
_cell.angle_gamma   90.00
#
_symmetry.space_group_name_H-M   'P 1'
#
loop_
_entity.id
_entity.type
_entity.pdbx_description
1 polymer ?
#
loop_
_entity_poly.entity_id
_entity_poly.type
_entity_poly.pdbx_seq_one_letter_code
_entity_poly.pdbx_strand_id
1 'polypeptide(L)'
;MLNNTAIDNTPYILTANHCIDTSTKAATTVFLFNYEKWKCGGVDGPKQFSITGSQLIATTPFLDFSLVKLNGLPPFNSRIYFAGWNRSTNPPLSSATVHHPNGDFKKITIDNDAAVPATFEEDYNPNTHWMINSWEAGTTEKGSSGGPLFNQEHLVVGDLTGGEANCTTPVKDYFAKLSNSWADYAEPKKQLKAWLDPLNSGVISLQGHDPYEAEKASCDTISNISTSEIQRLYTSGLSWGAYSGHNSQLVTQFAEKINVSGTLKIPGLYLNVAKVYNASPLSFITIKLWKDGMVPGDEICSRSIYLKDITAGTENYLEFDSILYVNGPVYLGYSVNYSASQDTFAVYQAQDRGVSGFSGMYIFQSGTWHSISGATSPSLYSSLAVKLIPAV
;
A
#
# COMPACT_ATOMS: atom_id res chain seq x y z
N MET A 1 -8.31 -7.98 -3.24
CA MET A 1 -9.60 -7.66 -3.90
C MET A 1 -9.60 -8.32 -5.26
N LEU A 2 -10.72 -8.38 -6.01
CA LEU A 2 -10.75 -8.96 -7.36
C LEU A 2 -10.91 -7.89 -8.44
N ASN A 3 -10.10 -7.97 -9.49
CA ASN A 3 -10.22 -7.12 -10.68
C ASN A 3 -11.43 -7.54 -11.53
N ASN A 4 -11.91 -6.64 -12.40
CA ASN A 4 -12.96 -6.92 -13.38
C ASN A 4 -12.55 -6.38 -14.77
N THR A 5 -13.24 -6.81 -15.83
CA THR A 5 -12.84 -6.46 -17.21
C THR A 5 -13.01 -4.98 -17.55
N ALA A 6 -13.72 -4.18 -16.75
CA ALA A 6 -13.77 -2.73 -16.89
C ALA A 6 -12.57 -2.02 -16.26
N ILE A 7 -11.78 -2.70 -15.41
CA ILE A 7 -10.61 -2.16 -14.70
C ILE A 7 -10.98 -0.83 -14.01
N ASP A 8 -12.13 -0.84 -13.31
CA ASP A 8 -12.78 0.37 -12.79
C ASP A 8 -12.62 0.56 -11.28
N ASN A 9 -11.74 -0.23 -10.66
CA ASN A 9 -11.50 -0.26 -9.21
C ASN A 9 -12.76 -0.54 -8.37
N THR A 10 -13.80 -1.18 -8.93
CA THR A 10 -14.97 -1.59 -8.14
C THR A 10 -14.52 -2.54 -7.01
N PRO A 11 -14.81 -2.22 -5.73
CA PRO A 11 -14.15 -2.86 -4.60
C PRO A 11 -14.73 -4.23 -4.24
N TYR A 12 -14.58 -5.20 -5.15
CA TYR A 12 -15.06 -6.57 -4.96
C TYR A 12 -14.13 -7.41 -4.06
N ILE A 13 -14.74 -8.10 -3.11
CA ILE A 13 -14.12 -9.14 -2.28
C ILE A 13 -14.85 -10.46 -2.55
N LEU A 14 -14.08 -11.48 -2.91
CA LEU A 14 -14.54 -12.87 -2.92
C LEU A 14 -14.29 -13.48 -1.54
N THR A 15 -15.27 -14.22 -1.04
CA THR A 15 -15.21 -14.97 0.22
C THR A 15 -16.18 -16.15 0.14
N ALA A 16 -16.25 -16.98 1.17
CA ALA A 16 -17.12 -18.15 1.18
C ALA A 16 -18.58 -17.79 1.55
N ASN A 17 -19.55 -18.53 0.98
CA ASN A 17 -20.98 -18.38 1.33
C ASN A 17 -21.21 -18.61 2.82
N HIS A 18 -20.64 -19.68 3.38
CA HIS A 18 -20.85 -20.03 4.78
C HIS A 18 -20.31 -18.96 5.76
N CYS A 19 -19.47 -18.03 5.28
CA CYS A 19 -19.00 -16.87 6.04
C CYS A 19 -19.96 -15.67 5.88
N ILE A 20 -20.32 -15.29 4.64
CA ILE A 20 -21.23 -14.17 4.36
C ILE A 20 -22.32 -14.62 3.37
N ASP A 21 -23.47 -15.03 3.89
CA ASP A 21 -24.61 -15.57 3.12
C ASP A 21 -25.79 -14.60 2.96
N THR A 22 -25.78 -13.50 3.72
CA THR A 22 -26.92 -12.60 3.87
C THR A 22 -26.50 -11.14 3.79
N SER A 23 -27.40 -10.29 3.31
CA SER A 23 -27.18 -8.84 3.25
C SER A 23 -26.90 -8.24 4.62
N THR A 24 -27.50 -8.78 5.69
CA THR A 24 -27.22 -8.35 7.07
C THR A 24 -25.77 -8.61 7.45
N LYS A 25 -25.26 -9.84 7.24
CA LYS A 25 -23.84 -10.14 7.50
C LYS A 25 -22.96 -9.20 6.69
N ALA A 26 -23.18 -9.09 5.38
CA ALA A 26 -22.41 -8.20 4.51
C ALA A 26 -22.38 -6.73 4.99
N ALA A 27 -23.52 -6.20 5.45
CA ALA A 27 -23.63 -4.83 5.95
C ALA A 27 -22.93 -4.60 7.30
N THR A 28 -22.78 -5.64 8.11
CA THR A 28 -22.19 -5.56 9.47
C THR A 28 -20.73 -6.01 9.55
N THR A 29 -20.18 -6.64 8.50
CA THR A 29 -18.79 -7.13 8.47
C THR A 29 -17.80 -5.96 8.52
N VAL A 30 -16.75 -6.13 9.32
CA VAL A 30 -15.57 -5.26 9.31
C VAL A 30 -14.46 -5.96 8.54
N PHE A 31 -13.98 -5.33 7.47
CA PHE A 31 -12.89 -5.80 6.64
C PHE A 31 -11.59 -5.15 7.12
N LEU A 32 -10.61 -5.96 7.51
CA LEU A 32 -9.30 -5.53 7.96
C LEU A 32 -8.27 -5.70 6.83
N PHE A 33 -7.48 -4.67 6.58
CA PHE A 33 -6.42 -4.66 5.58
C PHE A 33 -5.04 -4.59 6.25
N ASN A 34 -4.03 -5.16 5.61
CA ASN A 34 -2.64 -5.21 6.11
C ASN A 34 -2.49 -5.74 7.54
N TYR A 35 -3.40 -6.63 7.96
CA TYR A 35 -3.29 -7.32 9.24
C TYR A 35 -2.26 -8.46 9.13
N GLU A 36 -0.98 -8.10 9.14
CA GLU A 36 0.16 -9.00 8.98
C GLU A 36 1.32 -8.59 9.88
N LYS A 37 2.25 -9.51 10.16
CA LYS A 37 3.43 -9.16 10.96
C LYS A 37 4.39 -8.30 10.15
N TRP A 38 4.93 -7.25 10.78
CA TRP A 38 5.93 -6.34 10.16
C TRP A 38 7.17 -7.08 9.61
N LYS A 39 7.58 -8.15 10.29
CA LYS A 39 8.70 -9.00 9.90
C LYS A 39 8.42 -10.44 10.31
N CYS A 40 9.12 -11.40 9.71
CA CYS A 40 9.11 -12.79 10.17
C CYS A 40 9.44 -12.86 11.68
N GLY A 41 8.57 -13.50 12.46
CA GLY A 41 8.72 -13.59 13.92
C GLY A 41 8.54 -12.25 14.67
N GLY A 42 8.03 -11.21 13.99
CA GLY A 42 7.80 -9.90 14.58
C GLY A 42 6.55 -9.80 15.45
N VAL A 43 6.29 -8.57 15.89
CA VAL A 43 5.04 -8.18 16.55
C VAL A 43 3.89 -8.10 15.54
N ASP A 44 2.68 -8.22 16.05
CA ASP A 44 1.46 -8.19 15.26
C ASP A 44 1.26 -6.82 14.59
N GLY A 45 0.71 -6.86 13.37
CA GLY A 45 0.38 -5.66 12.62
C GLY A 45 -0.81 -4.89 13.19
N PRO A 46 -0.95 -3.60 12.83
CA PRO A 46 -2.05 -2.79 13.30
C PRO A 46 -3.38 -3.22 12.66
N LYS A 47 -4.48 -3.11 13.42
CA LYS A 47 -5.86 -3.33 12.93
C LYS A 47 -6.54 -2.04 12.44
N GLN A 48 -5.75 -0.98 12.24
CA GLN A 48 -6.25 0.37 11.99
C GLN A 48 -6.80 0.58 10.58
N PHE A 49 -6.37 -0.24 9.62
CA PHE A 49 -6.84 -0.15 8.23
C PHE A 49 -8.08 -1.02 8.09
N SER A 50 -9.26 -0.41 8.25
CA SER A 50 -10.52 -1.14 8.18
C SER A 50 -11.60 -0.40 7.41
N ILE A 51 -12.51 -1.16 6.81
CA ILE A 51 -13.78 -0.67 6.29
C ILE A 51 -14.89 -1.48 6.92
N THR A 52 -15.95 -0.79 7.34
CA THR A 52 -17.18 -1.43 7.84
C THR A 52 -18.24 -1.42 6.75
N GLY A 53 -18.85 -2.59 6.56
CA GLY A 53 -20.02 -2.78 5.72
C GLY A 53 -19.70 -2.95 4.24
N SER A 54 -20.52 -3.78 3.62
CA SER A 54 -20.49 -4.12 2.21
C SER A 54 -21.89 -4.48 1.72
N GLN A 55 -22.06 -4.52 0.41
CA GLN A 55 -23.25 -5.03 -0.24
C GLN A 55 -23.00 -6.47 -0.67
N LEU A 56 -23.95 -7.37 -0.38
CA LEU A 56 -23.93 -8.73 -0.93
C LEU A 56 -24.37 -8.68 -2.42
N ILE A 57 -23.49 -9.13 -3.31
CA ILE A 57 -23.65 -8.98 -4.76
C ILE A 57 -24.11 -10.28 -5.40
N ALA A 58 -23.39 -11.36 -5.12
CA ALA A 58 -23.74 -12.69 -5.57
C ALA A 58 -23.34 -13.72 -4.52
N THR A 59 -24.13 -14.77 -4.35
CA THR A 59 -23.81 -15.87 -3.44
C THR A 59 -24.57 -17.13 -3.79
N THR A 60 -24.02 -18.29 -3.49
CA THR A 60 -24.76 -19.56 -3.56
C THR A 60 -24.19 -20.58 -2.58
N PRO A 61 -25.04 -21.27 -1.80
CA PRO A 61 -24.57 -22.28 -0.84
C PRO A 61 -23.97 -23.51 -1.55
N PHE A 62 -24.46 -23.85 -2.74
CA PHE A 62 -24.07 -25.10 -3.43
C PHE A 62 -22.67 -25.08 -4.06
N LEU A 63 -22.08 -23.89 -4.21
CA LEU A 63 -20.69 -23.69 -4.67
C LEU A 63 -19.84 -22.98 -3.61
N ASP A 64 -20.41 -22.69 -2.44
CA ASP A 64 -19.79 -21.98 -1.33
C ASP A 64 -19.11 -20.64 -1.63
N PHE A 65 -19.53 -19.86 -2.61
CA PHE A 65 -18.93 -18.53 -2.83
C PHE A 65 -19.89 -17.39 -2.47
N SER A 66 -19.29 -16.25 -2.13
CA SER A 66 -19.92 -14.96 -1.95
C SER A 66 -19.04 -13.84 -2.53
N LEU A 67 -19.63 -13.04 -3.40
CA LEU A 67 -19.07 -11.79 -3.87
C LEU A 67 -19.73 -10.65 -3.10
N VAL A 68 -18.93 -9.81 -2.46
CA VAL A 68 -19.39 -8.58 -1.81
C VAL A 68 -18.68 -7.36 -2.40
N LYS A 69 -19.38 -6.22 -2.41
CA LYS A 69 -18.83 -4.93 -2.82
C LYS A 69 -18.71 -4.03 -1.59
N LEU A 70 -17.50 -3.59 -1.27
CA LEU A 70 -17.29 -2.67 -0.15
C LEU A 70 -17.97 -1.31 -0.42
N ASN A 71 -18.33 -0.61 0.65
CA ASN A 71 -18.97 0.71 0.55
C ASN A 71 -18.04 1.83 0.04
N GLY A 72 -16.75 1.55 -0.11
CA GLY A 72 -15.73 2.45 -0.65
C GLY A 72 -14.40 1.71 -0.85
N LEU A 73 -13.46 2.37 -1.52
CA LEU A 73 -12.08 1.87 -1.59
C LEU A 73 -11.40 2.00 -0.23
N PRO A 74 -10.65 0.98 0.21
CA PRO A 74 -9.76 1.10 1.36
C PRO A 74 -8.78 2.28 1.21
N PRO A 75 -8.35 2.93 2.31
CA PRO A 75 -7.43 4.08 2.27
C PRO A 75 -6.15 3.76 1.49
N PHE A 76 -5.52 4.75 0.86
CA PHE A 76 -4.31 4.56 0.02
C PHE A 76 -3.20 3.74 0.71
N ASN A 77 -2.92 4.02 1.99
CA ASN A 77 -1.91 3.30 2.77
C ASN A 77 -2.23 1.82 3.05
N SER A 78 -3.46 1.36 2.75
CA SER A 78 -3.78 -0.06 2.72
C SER A 78 -3.07 -0.79 1.58
N ARG A 79 -2.48 -0.07 0.61
CA ARG A 79 -1.72 -0.64 -0.53
C ARG A 79 -2.45 -1.81 -1.17
N ILE A 80 -3.76 -1.63 -1.36
CA ILE A 80 -4.63 -2.66 -1.92
C ILE A 80 -4.19 -3.04 -3.32
N TYR A 81 -4.43 -4.30 -3.63
CA TYR A 81 -4.23 -4.84 -4.96
C TYR A 81 -5.51 -5.54 -5.41
N PHE A 82 -5.89 -5.30 -6.66
CA PHE A 82 -6.96 -6.02 -7.34
C PHE A 82 -6.33 -7.24 -8.01
N ALA A 83 -6.43 -8.40 -7.37
CA ALA A 83 -5.93 -9.64 -7.92
C ALA A 83 -6.65 -9.99 -9.24
N GLY A 84 -5.86 -10.50 -10.18
CA GLY A 84 -6.38 -11.09 -11.40
C GLY A 84 -7.04 -12.44 -11.11
N TRP A 85 -7.70 -12.98 -12.12
CA TRP A 85 -8.42 -14.24 -12.01
C TRP A 85 -8.32 -15.05 -13.31
N ASN A 86 -8.49 -16.36 -13.18
CA ASN A 86 -8.49 -17.30 -14.29
C ASN A 86 -9.65 -18.30 -14.10
N ARG A 87 -10.60 -18.28 -15.04
CA ARG A 87 -11.80 -19.15 -15.02
C ARG A 87 -11.66 -20.39 -15.91
N SER A 88 -10.43 -20.75 -16.30
CA SER A 88 -10.17 -22.00 -17.00
C SER A 88 -10.60 -23.20 -16.16
N THR A 89 -10.99 -24.28 -16.83
CA THR A 89 -11.29 -25.57 -16.20
C THR A 89 -10.04 -26.44 -16.05
N ASN A 90 -8.87 -25.95 -16.46
CA ASN A 90 -7.60 -26.65 -16.26
C ASN A 90 -7.21 -26.57 -14.78
N PRO A 91 -6.78 -27.68 -14.16
CA PRO A 91 -6.27 -27.63 -12.81
C PRO A 91 -5.01 -26.73 -12.71
N PRO A 92 -4.86 -25.94 -11.65
CA PRO A 92 -3.58 -25.28 -11.36
C PRO A 92 -2.50 -26.34 -11.16
N LEU A 93 -1.30 -26.07 -11.69
CA LEU A 93 -0.15 -26.99 -11.60
C LEU A 93 0.64 -26.85 -10.30
N SER A 94 0.49 -25.69 -9.66
CA SER A 94 0.94 -25.38 -8.31
C SER A 94 -0.02 -24.32 -7.77
N SER A 95 -0.21 -24.30 -6.46
CA SER A 95 -1.15 -23.39 -5.83
C SER A 95 -0.57 -22.68 -4.61
N ALA A 96 -1.08 -21.48 -4.35
CA ALA A 96 -0.83 -20.80 -3.08
C ALA A 96 -2.14 -20.20 -2.54
N THR A 97 -2.28 -20.18 -1.23
CA THR A 97 -3.36 -19.44 -0.56
C THR A 97 -2.79 -18.45 0.43
N VAL A 98 -3.38 -17.24 0.44
CA VAL A 98 -3.03 -16.17 1.39
C VAL A 98 -4.26 -15.92 2.26
N HIS A 99 -4.15 -16.22 3.55
CA HIS A 99 -5.32 -16.38 4.41
C HIS A 99 -5.07 -15.97 5.86
N HIS A 100 -6.13 -15.98 6.67
CA HIS A 100 -6.15 -15.58 8.07
C HIS A 100 -6.61 -16.74 8.99
N PRO A 101 -5.73 -17.71 9.27
CA PRO A 101 -6.11 -18.89 10.05
C PRO A 101 -6.39 -18.48 11.50
N ASN A 102 -7.49 -18.96 12.06
CA ASN A 102 -8.03 -18.57 13.36
C ASN A 102 -8.27 -17.07 13.55
N GLY A 103 -8.44 -16.31 12.45
CA GLY A 103 -8.52 -14.85 12.49
C GLY A 103 -7.20 -14.18 12.89
N ASP A 104 -6.09 -14.92 12.82
CA ASP A 104 -4.74 -14.45 13.12
C ASP A 104 -4.16 -13.62 11.96
N PHE A 105 -2.96 -13.08 12.14
CA PHE A 105 -2.24 -12.36 11.09
C PHE A 105 -2.13 -13.20 9.81
N LYS A 106 -2.10 -12.49 8.67
CA LYS A 106 -2.03 -13.04 7.32
C LYS A 106 -0.88 -14.04 7.19
N LYS A 107 -1.14 -15.20 6.61
CA LYS A 107 -0.16 -16.25 6.30
C LYS A 107 -0.27 -16.67 4.84
N ILE A 108 0.78 -17.31 4.34
CA ILE A 108 0.80 -17.95 3.03
C ILE A 108 0.97 -19.46 3.21
N THR A 109 0.32 -20.24 2.37
CA THR A 109 0.42 -21.71 2.30
C THR A 109 0.58 -22.12 0.84
N ILE A 110 1.44 -23.09 0.57
CA ILE A 110 1.92 -23.42 -0.78
C ILE A 110 1.78 -24.92 -1.03
N ASP A 111 1.26 -25.24 -2.21
CA ASP A 111 1.21 -26.56 -2.84
C ASP A 111 1.99 -26.49 -4.18
N ASN A 112 2.90 -27.43 -4.39
CA ASN A 112 3.71 -27.55 -5.60
C ASN A 112 3.19 -28.64 -6.56
N ASP A 113 2.13 -29.34 -6.18
CA ASP A 113 1.47 -30.33 -7.00
C ASP A 113 0.23 -29.75 -7.70
N ALA A 114 -0.26 -30.49 -8.71
CA ALA A 114 -1.48 -30.12 -9.42
C ALA A 114 -2.71 -30.38 -8.56
N ALA A 115 -3.62 -29.40 -8.49
CA ALA A 115 -4.88 -29.61 -7.78
C ALA A 115 -5.77 -30.64 -8.50
N VAL A 116 -6.68 -31.26 -7.76
CA VAL A 116 -7.55 -32.33 -8.28
C VAL A 116 -9.01 -31.89 -8.27
N PRO A 117 -9.76 -32.01 -9.38
CA PRO A 117 -11.21 -31.85 -9.38
C PRO A 117 -11.91 -32.78 -8.36
N ALA A 118 -12.71 -32.23 -7.44
CA ALA A 118 -13.41 -33.00 -6.41
C ALA A 118 -14.76 -32.39 -6.02
N THR A 119 -15.53 -33.16 -5.25
CA THR A 119 -16.71 -32.71 -4.51
C THR A 119 -16.32 -32.59 -3.04
N PHE A 120 -16.65 -31.49 -2.38
CA PHE A 120 -16.35 -31.30 -0.96
C PHE A 120 -17.21 -32.23 -0.08
N GLU A 121 -18.54 -32.09 -0.15
CA GLU A 121 -19.51 -32.91 0.60
C GLU A 121 -20.80 -33.10 -0.22
N GLU A 122 -21.73 -33.96 0.24
CA GLU A 122 -22.94 -34.35 -0.50
C GLU A 122 -23.91 -33.18 -0.79
N ASP A 123 -23.93 -32.14 0.05
CA ASP A 123 -24.79 -30.97 -0.11
C ASP A 123 -24.29 -29.98 -1.17
N TYR A 124 -23.08 -30.18 -1.70
CA TYR A 124 -22.47 -29.32 -2.71
C TYR A 124 -22.63 -29.92 -4.12
N ASN A 125 -22.60 -29.04 -5.12
CA ASN A 125 -22.62 -29.50 -6.50
C ASN A 125 -21.42 -30.42 -6.80
N PRO A 126 -21.59 -31.53 -7.53
CA PRO A 126 -20.53 -32.50 -7.75
C PRO A 126 -19.39 -31.93 -8.61
N ASN A 127 -18.15 -32.27 -8.24
CA ASN A 127 -16.94 -31.92 -8.99
C ASN A 127 -16.69 -30.41 -9.18
N THR A 128 -17.13 -29.61 -8.22
CA THR A 128 -17.07 -28.13 -8.27
C THR A 128 -15.93 -27.52 -7.46
N HIS A 129 -15.05 -28.35 -6.87
CA HIS A 129 -13.96 -27.89 -6.02
C HIS A 129 -12.60 -28.34 -6.55
N TRP A 130 -11.58 -27.50 -6.38
CA TRP A 130 -10.18 -27.89 -6.44
C TRP A 130 -9.78 -28.48 -5.08
N MET A 131 -9.41 -29.74 -5.06
CA MET A 131 -8.83 -30.40 -3.89
C MET A 131 -7.31 -30.28 -3.95
N ILE A 132 -6.75 -29.72 -2.89
CA ILE A 132 -5.31 -29.71 -2.60
C ILE A 132 -5.01 -30.92 -1.74
N ASN A 133 -4.28 -31.89 -2.29
CA ASN A 133 -4.07 -33.17 -1.62
C ASN A 133 -3.21 -33.02 -0.35
N SER A 134 -2.13 -32.24 -0.44
CA SER A 134 -1.23 -31.92 0.66
C SER A 134 -0.61 -30.55 0.42
N TRP A 135 -0.33 -29.81 1.49
CA TRP A 135 0.47 -28.59 1.42
C TRP A 135 1.95 -28.91 1.72
N GLU A 136 2.90 -28.44 0.92
CA GLU A 136 4.33 -28.55 1.22
C GLU A 136 4.80 -27.51 2.25
N ALA A 137 4.15 -26.34 2.28
CA ALA A 137 4.50 -25.29 3.22
C ALA A 137 3.24 -24.64 3.81
N GLY A 138 3.10 -24.72 5.13
CA GLY A 138 1.96 -24.18 5.86
C GLY A 138 0.77 -25.15 5.94
N THR A 139 -0.40 -24.60 6.26
CA THR A 139 -1.69 -25.28 6.31
C THR A 139 -2.79 -24.21 6.28
N THR A 140 -4.03 -24.61 6.08
CA THR A 140 -5.18 -23.80 6.48
C THR A 140 -5.69 -24.22 7.86
N GLU A 141 -6.47 -23.35 8.49
CA GLU A 141 -7.23 -23.63 9.71
C GLU A 141 -8.60 -22.92 9.65
N LYS A 142 -9.47 -23.18 10.63
CA LYS A 142 -10.73 -22.44 10.79
C LYS A 142 -10.50 -20.93 10.69
N GLY A 143 -11.30 -20.21 9.91
CA GLY A 143 -11.12 -18.78 9.66
C GLY A 143 -10.35 -18.44 8.38
N SER A 144 -9.70 -19.43 7.76
CA SER A 144 -9.09 -19.30 6.43
C SER A 144 -10.13 -19.28 5.31
N SER A 145 -11.37 -19.68 5.61
CA SER A 145 -12.50 -19.77 4.68
C SER A 145 -12.70 -18.50 3.85
N GLY A 146 -12.96 -18.69 2.56
CA GLY A 146 -13.01 -17.62 1.57
C GLY A 146 -11.65 -17.08 1.14
N GLY A 147 -10.55 -17.60 1.69
CA GLY A 147 -9.20 -17.29 1.23
C GLY A 147 -8.99 -17.74 -0.23
N PRO A 148 -8.38 -16.91 -1.09
CA PRO A 148 -8.22 -17.22 -2.50
C PRO A 148 -7.21 -18.36 -2.73
N LEU A 149 -7.50 -19.21 -3.73
CA LEU A 149 -6.52 -20.10 -4.34
C LEU A 149 -5.90 -19.39 -5.54
N PHE A 150 -4.59 -19.14 -5.50
CA PHE A 150 -3.80 -18.64 -6.62
C PHE A 150 -3.17 -19.79 -7.37
N ASN A 151 -3.17 -19.72 -8.71
CA ASN A 151 -2.44 -20.65 -9.57
C ASN A 151 -0.98 -20.22 -9.78
N GLN A 152 -0.24 -20.97 -10.60
CA GLN A 152 1.17 -20.70 -10.94
C GLN A 152 1.41 -19.34 -11.63
N GLU A 153 0.39 -18.71 -12.23
CA GLU A 153 0.48 -17.35 -12.77
C GLU A 153 0.01 -16.26 -11.78
N HIS A 154 -0.17 -16.62 -10.51
CA HIS A 154 -0.65 -15.73 -9.44
C HIS A 154 -2.07 -15.18 -9.69
N LEU A 155 -2.90 -15.93 -10.42
CA LEU A 155 -4.29 -15.58 -10.69
C LEU A 155 -5.22 -16.39 -9.78
N VAL A 156 -6.28 -15.74 -9.27
CA VAL A 156 -7.29 -16.43 -8.47
C VAL A 156 -8.06 -17.42 -9.33
N VAL A 157 -8.10 -18.68 -8.88
CA VAL A 157 -8.81 -19.81 -9.53
C VAL A 157 -9.88 -20.44 -8.64
N GLY A 158 -10.01 -19.97 -7.40
CA GLY A 158 -11.05 -20.39 -6.46
C GLY A 158 -10.94 -19.73 -5.09
N ASP A 159 -11.82 -20.11 -4.17
CA ASP A 159 -11.85 -19.65 -2.79
C ASP A 159 -12.11 -20.80 -1.80
N LEU A 160 -11.51 -20.74 -0.60
CA LEU A 160 -11.49 -21.87 0.34
C LEU A 160 -12.88 -22.12 0.94
N THR A 161 -13.36 -23.35 0.76
CA THR A 161 -14.57 -23.85 1.43
C THR A 161 -14.21 -24.46 2.79
N GLY A 162 -13.26 -25.39 2.80
CA GLY A 162 -12.84 -26.09 4.01
C GLY A 162 -12.05 -27.36 3.69
N GLY A 163 -11.77 -28.19 4.69
CA GLY A 163 -10.97 -29.38 4.52
C GLY A 163 -10.57 -30.07 5.82
N GLU A 164 -9.68 -31.05 5.69
CA GLU A 164 -9.12 -31.83 6.80
C GLU A 164 -7.81 -31.21 7.34
N ALA A 165 -7.29 -30.17 6.67
CA ALA A 165 -5.96 -29.65 6.89
C ALA A 165 -5.80 -29.02 8.29
N ASN A 166 -4.66 -29.28 8.91
CA ASN A 166 -4.23 -28.68 10.16
C ASN A 166 -2.70 -28.76 10.31
N CYS A 167 -2.17 -28.14 11.36
CA CYS A 167 -0.71 -28.03 11.56
C CYS A 167 0.04 -29.37 11.62
N THR A 168 -0.61 -30.48 12.00
CA THR A 168 0.03 -31.81 12.00
C THR A 168 -0.28 -32.62 10.75
N THR A 169 -1.41 -32.32 10.10
CA THR A 169 -1.91 -33.06 8.94
C THR A 169 -2.37 -32.05 7.88
N PRO A 170 -1.45 -31.47 7.10
CA PRO A 170 -1.77 -30.39 6.17
C PRO A 170 -2.34 -30.92 4.84
N VAL A 171 -3.39 -31.75 4.91
CA VAL A 171 -3.92 -32.49 3.76
C VAL A 171 -5.37 -32.13 3.46
N LYS A 172 -5.77 -32.26 2.19
CA LYS A 172 -7.14 -32.15 1.69
C LYS A 172 -7.87 -30.87 2.12
N ASP A 173 -7.52 -29.77 1.47
CA ASP A 173 -8.37 -28.58 1.43
C ASP A 173 -9.11 -28.49 0.10
N TYR A 174 -10.32 -27.96 0.14
CA TYR A 174 -11.23 -27.84 -0.99
C TYR A 174 -11.54 -26.36 -1.23
N PHE A 175 -11.29 -25.93 -2.46
CA PHE A 175 -11.55 -24.57 -2.90
C PHE A 175 -12.63 -24.59 -3.98
N ALA A 176 -13.70 -23.81 -3.81
CA ALA A 176 -14.72 -23.63 -4.82
C ALA A 176 -14.08 -23.14 -6.13
N LYS A 177 -14.32 -23.83 -7.24
CA LYS A 177 -13.72 -23.46 -8.52
C LYS A 177 -14.33 -22.16 -9.03
N LEU A 178 -13.47 -21.18 -9.33
CA LEU A 178 -13.92 -19.93 -9.96
C LEU A 178 -14.66 -20.20 -11.28
N SER A 179 -14.27 -21.22 -12.03
CA SER A 179 -14.91 -21.62 -13.29
C SER A 179 -16.38 -22.03 -13.12
N ASN A 180 -16.71 -22.72 -12.03
CA ASN A 180 -18.10 -23.09 -11.68
C ASN A 180 -18.86 -21.90 -11.11
N SER A 181 -18.25 -21.15 -10.18
CA SER A 181 -18.80 -19.89 -9.64
C SER A 181 -19.03 -18.83 -10.72
N TRP A 182 -18.38 -18.96 -11.89
CA TRP A 182 -18.48 -18.01 -12.99
C TRP A 182 -19.89 -17.89 -13.54
N ALA A 183 -20.52 -19.00 -13.91
CA ALA A 183 -21.79 -18.99 -14.65
C ALA A 183 -22.61 -20.30 -14.59
N ASP A 184 -22.32 -21.24 -13.68
CA ASP A 184 -23.13 -22.47 -13.53
C ASP A 184 -24.60 -22.15 -13.16
N TYR A 185 -24.82 -21.03 -12.47
CA TYR A 185 -26.15 -20.48 -12.22
C TYR A 185 -26.40 -19.26 -13.13
N ALA A 186 -27.52 -19.26 -13.85
CA ALA A 186 -27.85 -18.17 -14.78
C ALA A 186 -28.22 -16.85 -14.08
N GLU A 187 -28.66 -16.90 -12.82
CA GLU A 187 -29.07 -15.73 -12.06
C GLU A 187 -27.85 -14.86 -11.69
N PRO A 188 -27.80 -13.55 -12.03
CA PRO A 188 -26.67 -12.67 -11.69
C PRO A 188 -26.28 -12.65 -10.21
N LYS A 189 -27.25 -12.86 -9.31
CA LYS A 189 -27.04 -12.95 -7.86
C LYS A 189 -26.44 -14.29 -7.39
N LYS A 190 -26.17 -15.22 -8.30
CA LYS A 190 -25.61 -16.56 -8.01
C LYS A 190 -24.40 -16.88 -8.89
N GLN A 191 -23.83 -15.89 -9.57
CA GLN A 191 -22.68 -16.08 -10.46
C GLN A 191 -21.72 -14.88 -10.41
N LEU A 192 -20.46 -15.10 -10.78
CA LEU A 192 -19.42 -14.07 -10.84
C LEU A 192 -19.36 -13.33 -12.18
N LYS A 193 -19.75 -13.97 -13.28
CA LYS A 193 -19.64 -13.43 -14.65
C LYS A 193 -20.21 -12.03 -14.81
N ALA A 194 -21.42 -11.80 -14.27
CA ALA A 194 -22.12 -10.52 -14.42
C ALA A 194 -21.37 -9.33 -13.78
N TRP A 195 -20.44 -9.61 -12.86
CA TRP A 195 -19.75 -8.61 -12.04
C TRP A 195 -18.26 -8.52 -12.35
N LEU A 196 -17.62 -9.65 -12.66
CA LEU A 196 -16.21 -9.70 -13.00
C LEU A 196 -15.95 -9.52 -14.50
N ASP A 197 -16.93 -9.78 -15.37
CA ASP A 197 -16.90 -9.44 -16.80
C ASP A 197 -18.11 -8.59 -17.23
N PRO A 198 -18.27 -7.37 -16.68
CA PRO A 198 -19.40 -6.49 -17.02
C PRO A 198 -19.41 -6.08 -18.51
N LEU A 199 -18.25 -6.15 -19.17
CA LEU A 199 -18.12 -5.85 -20.60
C LEU A 199 -18.52 -7.03 -21.51
N ASN A 200 -18.80 -8.20 -20.95
CA ASN A 200 -19.01 -9.45 -21.70
C ASN A 200 -17.89 -9.71 -22.71
N SER A 201 -16.65 -9.41 -22.33
CA SER A 201 -15.46 -9.56 -23.18
C SER A 201 -15.16 -11.02 -23.51
N GLY A 202 -15.64 -11.96 -22.68
CA GLY A 202 -15.46 -13.39 -22.90
C GLY A 202 -14.05 -13.90 -22.57
N VAL A 203 -13.17 -13.06 -22.01
CA VAL A 203 -11.81 -13.45 -21.62
C VAL A 203 -11.83 -14.61 -20.61
N ILE A 204 -10.82 -15.48 -20.68
CA ILE A 204 -10.65 -16.63 -19.77
C ILE A 204 -9.82 -16.23 -18.54
N SER A 205 -8.95 -15.24 -18.69
CA SER A 205 -8.15 -14.71 -17.60
C SER A 205 -8.01 -13.20 -17.72
N LEU A 206 -7.77 -12.56 -16.58
CA LEU A 206 -7.50 -11.14 -16.45
C LEU A 206 -6.38 -10.96 -15.43
N GLN A 207 -5.39 -10.13 -15.76
CA GLN A 207 -4.29 -9.81 -14.85
C GLN A 207 -4.78 -8.92 -13.69
N GLY A 208 -4.02 -8.97 -12.59
CA GLY A 208 -4.24 -8.04 -11.50
C GLY A 208 -3.83 -6.61 -11.87
N HIS A 209 -4.28 -5.65 -11.07
CA HIS A 209 -3.95 -4.25 -11.23
C HIS A 209 -3.76 -3.58 -9.86
N ASP A 210 -2.72 -2.76 -9.75
CA ASP A 210 -2.56 -1.84 -8.63
C ASP A 210 -3.32 -0.55 -8.98
N PRO A 211 -4.38 -0.19 -8.24
CA PRO A 211 -5.23 0.97 -8.57
C PRO A 211 -4.48 2.30 -8.47
N TYR A 212 -3.23 2.27 -7.99
CA TYR A 212 -2.33 3.42 -7.87
C TYR A 212 -1.09 3.29 -8.77
N GLU A 213 -1.08 2.34 -9.70
CA GLU A 213 0.07 2.09 -10.59
C GLU A 213 0.36 3.29 -11.48
N ALA A 214 -0.66 3.90 -12.08
CA ALA A 214 -0.51 5.08 -12.93
C ALA A 214 0.05 6.27 -12.15
N GLU A 215 -0.42 6.46 -10.91
CA GLU A 215 0.04 7.48 -9.97
C GLU A 215 1.49 7.24 -9.50
N LYS A 216 1.94 5.98 -9.44
CA LYS A 216 3.34 5.62 -9.17
C LYS A 216 4.22 5.71 -10.42
N ALA A 217 3.64 5.54 -11.62
CA ALA A 217 4.34 5.49 -12.88
C ALA A 217 4.54 6.86 -13.54
N SER A 218 3.91 7.93 -13.04
CA SER A 218 4.21 9.29 -13.50
C SER A 218 5.64 9.69 -13.10
N CYS A 219 6.59 9.53 -14.03
CA CYS A 219 8.00 9.89 -13.84
C CYS A 219 8.27 11.40 -13.84
N ASP A 220 7.24 12.25 -13.92
CA ASP A 220 7.46 13.68 -13.76
C ASP A 220 7.48 14.02 -12.28
N THR A 221 8.56 14.66 -11.84
CA THR A 221 8.72 15.10 -10.46
C THR A 221 8.99 16.59 -10.47
N ILE A 222 8.32 17.32 -9.60
CA ILE A 222 8.54 18.76 -9.49
C ILE A 222 9.62 19.00 -8.43
N SER A 223 10.72 19.62 -8.84
CA SER A 223 11.83 19.99 -7.95
C SER A 223 12.43 21.32 -8.38
N ASN A 224 12.95 22.06 -7.42
CA ASN A 224 13.74 23.28 -7.67
C ASN A 224 15.23 22.99 -7.91
N ILE A 225 15.63 21.72 -7.99
CA ILE A 225 17.00 21.30 -8.30
C ILE A 225 17.03 20.73 -9.72
N SER A 226 17.84 21.33 -10.58
CA SER A 226 18.04 20.80 -11.94
C SER A 226 18.78 19.45 -11.90
N THR A 227 18.51 18.57 -12.86
CA THR A 227 19.22 17.29 -13.00
C THR A 227 20.73 17.45 -13.25
N SER A 228 21.15 18.60 -13.76
CA SER A 228 22.56 18.95 -13.96
C SER A 228 23.22 19.62 -12.73
N GLU A 229 22.44 19.90 -11.69
CA GLU A 229 22.92 20.63 -10.52
C GLU A 229 23.56 19.71 -9.50
N ILE A 230 24.72 20.12 -8.98
CA ILE A 230 25.42 19.35 -7.94
C ILE A 230 24.67 19.49 -6.62
N GLN A 231 24.42 18.37 -5.96
CA GLN A 231 23.82 18.33 -4.65
C GLN A 231 24.90 18.19 -3.56
N ARG A 232 24.81 18.99 -2.49
CA ARG A 232 25.80 19.13 -1.42
C ARG A 232 25.15 19.12 -0.04
N LEU A 233 25.95 18.80 0.97
CA LEU A 233 25.57 18.93 2.36
C LEU A 233 26.30 20.13 2.97
N TYR A 234 25.56 21.08 3.54
CA TYR A 234 26.13 22.29 4.13
C TYR A 234 26.26 22.17 5.64
N THR A 235 27.49 22.29 6.14
CA THR A 235 27.83 22.16 7.56
C THR A 235 28.65 23.31 8.12
N SER A 236 29.23 24.16 7.26
CA SER A 236 30.11 25.25 7.66
C SER A 236 29.35 26.28 8.49
N GLY A 237 29.85 26.61 9.69
CA GLY A 237 29.17 27.52 10.64
C GLY A 237 28.35 26.80 11.72
N LEU A 238 28.21 25.48 11.64
CA LEU A 238 27.61 24.64 12.68
C LEU A 238 28.70 23.97 13.52
N SER A 239 28.49 23.85 14.83
CA SER A 239 29.40 23.09 15.70
C SER A 239 29.28 21.58 15.45
N TRP A 240 28.12 21.12 15.00
CA TRP A 240 27.89 19.75 14.54
C TRP A 240 26.64 19.68 13.65
N GLY A 241 26.56 18.66 12.81
CA GLY A 241 25.40 18.39 11.97
C GLY A 241 25.37 19.19 10.66
N ALA A 242 24.18 19.33 10.08
CA ALA A 242 23.97 19.99 8.78
C ALA A 242 22.74 20.91 8.79
N TYR A 243 22.74 21.95 7.96
CA TYR A 243 21.65 22.93 7.89
C TYR A 243 20.31 22.36 7.40
N SER A 244 20.31 21.20 6.76
CA SER A 244 19.14 20.44 6.32
C SER A 244 18.83 19.25 7.24
N GLY A 245 19.32 19.23 8.47
CA GLY A 245 19.19 18.05 9.32
C GLY A 245 19.43 18.33 10.80
N HIS A 246 19.61 17.25 11.56
CA HIS A 246 20.06 17.35 12.94
C HIS A 246 21.34 18.17 13.01
N ASN A 247 21.34 19.21 13.83
CA ASN A 247 22.44 20.14 13.97
C ASN A 247 22.48 20.87 15.33
N SER A 248 23.60 21.56 15.55
CA SER A 248 23.91 22.35 16.75
C SER A 248 22.96 23.52 17.01
N GLN A 249 22.14 23.89 16.02
CA GLN A 249 21.17 24.97 16.12
C GLN A 249 19.76 24.49 16.52
N LEU A 250 19.59 23.18 16.71
CA LEU A 250 18.33 22.54 17.09
C LEU A 250 17.18 22.86 16.13
N VAL A 251 17.47 22.93 14.83
CA VAL A 251 16.47 23.13 13.78
C VAL A 251 15.55 21.92 13.71
N THR A 252 14.24 22.13 13.80
CA THR A 252 13.28 21.02 13.94
C THR A 252 12.49 20.73 12.68
N GLN A 253 12.35 21.69 11.76
CA GLN A 253 11.59 21.48 10.51
C GLN A 253 12.30 22.13 9.33
N PHE A 254 12.14 21.52 8.17
CA PHE A 254 12.77 21.91 6.91
C PHE A 254 11.69 21.86 5.84
N ALA A 255 11.59 22.90 5.03
CA ALA A 255 10.58 23.02 3.99
C ALA A 255 11.18 23.60 2.71
N GLU A 256 10.73 23.11 1.56
CA GLU A 256 10.99 23.67 0.25
C GLU A 256 9.70 24.23 -0.32
N LYS A 257 9.73 25.46 -0.84
CA LYS A 257 8.61 26.02 -1.59
C LYS A 257 8.58 25.43 -3.00
N ILE A 258 7.53 24.71 -3.37
CA ILE A 258 7.33 24.23 -4.74
C ILE A 258 6.18 25.01 -5.38
N ASN A 259 6.48 25.62 -6.52
CA ASN A 259 5.47 26.29 -7.33
C ASN A 259 4.79 25.26 -8.21
N VAL A 260 3.48 25.12 -8.06
CA VAL A 260 2.67 24.23 -8.89
C VAL A 260 1.50 25.01 -9.46
N SER A 261 1.15 24.72 -10.71
CA SER A 261 0.01 25.33 -11.39
C SER A 261 -1.16 24.35 -11.42
N GLY A 262 -2.32 24.77 -10.92
CA GLY A 262 -3.53 23.95 -10.88
C GLY A 262 -3.56 22.96 -9.71
N THR A 263 -4.45 21.98 -9.82
CA THR A 263 -4.64 20.94 -8.80
C THR A 263 -3.70 19.77 -9.05
N LEU A 264 -2.87 19.45 -8.06
CA LEU A 264 -2.04 18.26 -8.04
C LEU A 264 -2.56 17.23 -7.03
N LYS A 265 -2.47 15.96 -7.41
CA LYS A 265 -2.58 14.83 -6.50
C LYS A 265 -1.18 14.51 -5.96
N ILE A 266 -1.01 14.42 -4.65
CA ILE A 266 0.28 14.13 -4.01
C ILE A 266 0.16 12.81 -3.24
N PRO A 267 0.70 11.69 -3.77
CA PRO A 267 0.75 10.41 -3.04
C PRO A 267 1.94 10.35 -2.06
N GLY A 268 2.96 11.18 -2.27
CA GLY A 268 4.21 11.15 -1.50
C GLY A 268 5.24 12.14 -2.05
N LEU A 269 6.48 11.98 -1.60
CA LEU A 269 7.63 12.78 -2.04
C LEU A 269 8.91 11.93 -2.10
N TYR A 270 9.89 12.39 -2.86
CA TYR A 270 11.26 11.88 -2.80
C TYR A 270 12.12 12.76 -1.91
N LEU A 271 12.94 12.16 -1.03
CA LEU A 271 14.06 12.83 -0.35
C LEU A 271 15.38 12.22 -0.78
N ASN A 272 16.31 13.05 -1.27
CA ASN A 272 17.69 12.61 -1.47
C ASN A 272 18.47 12.72 -0.15
N VAL A 273 18.56 11.61 0.58
CA VAL A 273 19.04 11.61 1.96
C VAL A 273 20.56 11.51 1.97
N ALA A 274 21.22 12.49 2.58
CA ALA A 274 22.68 12.55 2.67
C ALA A 274 23.22 11.74 3.86
N LYS A 275 22.51 11.77 4.99
CA LYS A 275 22.90 11.07 6.22
C LYS A 275 21.68 10.52 6.93
N VAL A 276 21.80 9.31 7.44
CA VAL A 276 20.83 8.70 8.35
C VAL A 276 21.57 7.82 9.36
N TYR A 277 21.23 7.97 10.63
CA TYR A 277 21.60 7.06 11.71
C TYR A 277 20.48 7.06 12.74
N ASN A 278 20.08 5.86 13.16
CA ASN A 278 19.03 5.67 14.15
C ASN A 278 19.61 5.00 15.39
N ALA A 279 19.65 5.73 16.50
CA ALA A 279 20.07 5.23 17.80
C ALA A 279 19.04 4.25 18.38
N SER A 280 17.80 4.33 17.91
CA SER A 280 16.70 3.44 18.27
C SER A 280 15.98 2.92 17.02
N PRO A 281 15.45 1.67 17.03
CA PRO A 281 14.58 1.19 15.97
C PRO A 281 13.23 1.95 15.89
N LEU A 282 12.91 2.76 16.90
CA LEU A 282 11.72 3.61 16.95
C LEU A 282 11.98 5.04 16.49
N SER A 283 13.23 5.43 16.20
CA SER A 283 13.55 6.77 15.71
C SER A 283 12.91 7.03 14.34
N PHE A 284 12.34 8.21 14.16
CA PHE A 284 11.62 8.59 12.94
C PHE A 284 11.84 10.05 12.56
N ILE A 285 11.66 10.35 11.28
CA ILE A 285 11.30 11.69 10.81
C ILE A 285 9.80 11.75 10.56
N THR A 286 9.26 12.96 10.44
CA THR A 286 7.88 13.13 9.97
C THR A 286 7.91 13.92 8.68
N ILE A 287 7.52 13.32 7.55
CA ILE A 287 7.32 14.06 6.30
C ILE A 287 6.06 14.91 6.41
N LYS A 288 6.07 16.09 5.80
CA LYS A 288 5.04 17.11 5.98
C LYS A 288 4.77 17.91 4.71
N LEU A 289 3.53 18.39 4.62
CA LEU A 289 3.08 19.36 3.63
C LEU A 289 2.44 20.54 4.36
N TRP A 290 2.73 21.76 3.93
CA TRP A 290 2.16 22.99 4.48
C TRP A 290 1.55 23.86 3.38
N LYS A 291 0.55 24.67 3.76
CA LYS A 291 -0.07 25.67 2.88
C LYS A 291 0.94 26.72 2.43
N ASP A 292 0.70 27.29 1.25
CA ASP A 292 1.47 28.43 0.73
C ASP A 292 1.34 29.68 1.62
N GLY A 293 2.35 30.53 1.50
CA GLY A 293 2.50 31.81 2.19
C GLY A 293 3.84 32.46 1.88
N MET A 294 4.17 33.53 2.59
CA MET A 294 5.53 34.10 2.58
C MET A 294 6.55 33.17 3.24
N VAL A 295 6.05 32.35 4.16
CA VAL A 295 6.72 31.24 4.87
C VAL A 295 5.73 30.06 4.90
N PRO A 296 6.17 28.84 5.23
CA PRO A 296 5.23 27.71 5.39
C PRO A 296 4.10 28.05 6.37
N GLY A 297 2.86 27.83 5.92
CA GLY A 297 1.64 28.09 6.70
C GLY A 297 1.18 26.88 7.54
N ASP A 298 -0.14 26.70 7.64
CA ASP A 298 -0.71 25.55 8.35
C ASP A 298 -0.26 24.22 7.73
N GLU A 299 -0.04 23.22 8.58
CA GLU A 299 0.16 21.84 8.13
C GLU A 299 -1.10 21.32 7.44
N ILE A 300 -0.92 20.79 6.23
CA ILE A 300 -1.97 20.09 5.46
C ILE A 300 -2.00 18.62 5.85
N CYS A 301 -0.82 18.01 5.98
CA CYS A 301 -0.68 16.60 6.36
C CYS A 301 0.69 16.31 6.94
N SER A 302 0.80 15.16 7.62
CA SER A 302 2.07 14.60 8.04
C SER A 302 2.03 13.08 8.14
N ARG A 303 3.20 12.45 8.02
CA ARG A 303 3.37 11.01 8.27
C ARG A 303 4.75 10.71 8.84
N SER A 304 4.81 9.90 9.89
CA SER A 304 6.09 9.45 10.46
C SER A 304 6.68 8.29 9.68
N ILE A 305 7.97 8.39 9.36
CA ILE A 305 8.77 7.39 8.65
C ILE A 305 9.95 7.02 9.55
N TYR A 306 10.10 5.73 9.88
CA TYR A 306 11.20 5.29 10.70
C TYR A 306 12.54 5.45 9.97
N LEU A 307 13.55 5.92 10.68
CA LEU A 307 14.89 6.15 10.13
C LEU A 307 15.54 4.87 9.60
N LYS A 308 15.24 3.71 10.21
CA LYS A 308 15.72 2.39 9.76
C LYS A 308 15.23 1.99 8.36
N ASP A 309 14.15 2.62 7.88
CA ASP A 309 13.54 2.32 6.57
C ASP A 309 14.03 3.31 5.49
N ILE A 310 14.98 4.18 5.84
CA ILE A 310 15.57 5.19 4.95
C ILE A 310 17.02 4.82 4.66
N THR A 311 17.42 4.95 3.39
CA THR A 311 18.79 4.69 2.93
C THR A 311 19.51 6.00 2.62
N ALA A 312 20.70 6.22 3.19
CA ALA A 312 21.54 7.38 2.84
C ALA A 312 22.27 7.20 1.51
N GLY A 313 22.63 8.31 0.88
CA GLY A 313 23.32 8.38 -0.41
C GLY A 313 22.40 8.18 -1.63
N THR A 314 21.09 8.15 -1.43
CA THR A 314 20.11 7.91 -2.50
C THR A 314 18.80 8.66 -2.28
N GLU A 315 18.00 8.75 -3.33
CA GLU A 315 16.61 9.17 -3.26
C GLU A 315 15.77 8.08 -2.59
N ASN A 316 14.92 8.48 -1.66
CA ASN A 316 13.98 7.63 -0.94
C ASN A 316 12.57 8.09 -1.27
N TYR A 317 11.73 7.19 -1.77
CA TYR A 317 10.32 7.46 -1.97
C TYR A 317 9.54 7.28 -0.66
N LEU A 318 8.88 8.34 -0.21
CA LEU A 318 8.15 8.38 1.06
C LEU A 318 6.69 8.77 0.78
N GLU A 319 5.78 7.83 1.00
CA GLU A 319 4.35 7.96 0.75
C GLU A 319 3.64 8.70 1.89
N PHE A 320 2.58 9.46 1.61
CA PHE A 320 1.61 9.89 2.63
C PHE A 320 0.55 8.79 2.90
N ASP A 321 -0.28 8.99 3.92
CA ASP A 321 -1.34 8.03 4.26
C ASP A 321 -2.52 8.05 3.27
N SER A 322 -2.65 9.14 2.50
CA SER A 322 -3.69 9.36 1.49
C SER A 322 -3.15 10.21 0.34
N ILE A 323 -3.78 10.12 -0.84
CA ILE A 323 -3.53 11.04 -1.94
C ILE A 323 -4.12 12.41 -1.57
N LEU A 324 -3.28 13.43 -1.54
CA LEU A 324 -3.68 14.79 -1.19
C LEU A 324 -3.99 15.59 -2.43
N TYR A 325 -4.99 16.46 -2.35
CA TYR A 325 -5.32 17.39 -3.43
C TYR A 325 -4.92 18.80 -3.00
N VAL A 326 -3.95 19.39 -3.70
CA VAL A 326 -3.52 20.78 -3.47
C VAL A 326 -3.63 21.57 -4.74
N ASN A 327 -4.16 22.79 -4.60
CA ASN A 327 -4.33 23.72 -5.70
C ASN A 327 -3.40 24.92 -5.50
N GLY A 328 -2.46 25.11 -6.41
CA GLY A 328 -1.44 26.15 -6.32
C GLY A 328 -0.24 25.76 -5.44
N PRO A 329 0.72 26.68 -5.24
CA PRO A 329 1.99 26.41 -4.57
C PRO A 329 1.82 25.77 -3.19
N VAL A 330 2.86 25.05 -2.77
CA VAL A 330 2.89 24.37 -1.47
C VAL A 330 4.31 24.36 -0.91
N TYR A 331 4.41 24.11 0.39
CA TYR A 331 5.67 23.78 1.02
C TYR A 331 5.70 22.30 1.36
N LEU A 332 6.77 21.59 1.00
CA LEU A 332 6.99 20.19 1.38
C LEU A 332 8.32 20.00 2.08
N GLY A 333 8.38 19.02 2.97
CA GLY A 333 9.63 18.70 3.65
C GLY A 333 9.39 17.75 4.81
N TYR A 334 10.07 17.99 5.93
CA TYR A 334 10.04 17.08 7.06
C TYR A 334 10.39 17.78 8.37
N SER A 335 10.04 17.14 9.48
CA SER A 335 10.54 17.46 10.81
C SER A 335 11.43 16.35 11.35
N VAL A 336 12.42 16.75 12.12
CA VAL A 336 13.30 15.88 12.92
C VAL A 336 13.02 16.09 14.39
N ASN A 337 13.39 15.12 15.23
CA ASN A 337 13.22 15.20 16.67
C ASN A 337 14.55 14.96 17.37
N TYR A 338 14.82 15.69 18.45
CA TYR A 338 16.07 15.56 19.21
C TYR A 338 15.89 14.70 20.47
N SER A 339 14.92 13.77 20.47
CA SER A 339 14.62 12.94 21.64
C SER A 339 15.71 11.90 21.93
N ALA A 340 16.41 11.45 20.89
CA ALA A 340 17.60 10.61 20.99
C ALA A 340 18.81 11.38 20.46
N SER A 341 19.75 11.71 21.36
CA SER A 341 20.88 12.61 21.08
C SER A 341 21.87 12.08 20.02
N GLN A 342 21.82 10.79 19.71
CA GLN A 342 22.69 10.15 18.73
C GLN A 342 22.05 10.06 17.34
N ASP A 343 20.74 10.31 17.19
CA ASP A 343 20.09 10.26 15.89
C ASP A 343 20.71 11.29 14.95
N THR A 344 20.95 10.88 13.70
CA THR A 344 21.37 11.80 12.65
C THR A 344 20.49 11.62 11.43
N PHE A 345 20.12 12.74 10.82
CA PHE A 345 19.34 12.77 9.59
C PHE A 345 19.69 14.07 8.89
N ALA A 346 19.96 14.02 7.59
CA ALA A 346 20.11 15.21 6.77
C ALA A 346 19.82 14.88 5.29
N VAL A 347 19.20 15.83 4.59
CA VAL A 347 18.90 15.73 3.16
C VAL A 347 19.89 16.59 2.38
N TYR A 348 20.26 16.19 1.18
CA TYR A 348 21.09 17.03 0.33
C TYR A 348 20.39 18.37 0.01
N GLN A 349 21.18 19.33 -0.41
CA GLN A 349 20.72 20.65 -0.86
C GLN A 349 21.36 20.93 -2.23
N ALA A 350 20.74 21.77 -3.04
CA ALA A 350 21.39 22.28 -4.25
C ALA A 350 22.70 22.98 -3.91
N GLN A 351 23.65 22.98 -4.84
CA GLN A 351 24.83 23.84 -4.71
C GLN A 351 24.40 25.31 -4.48
N ASP A 352 25.23 26.05 -3.74
CA ASP A 352 24.95 27.44 -3.39
C ASP A 352 24.94 28.26 -4.67
N ARG A 353 23.80 28.90 -4.93
CA ARG A 353 23.55 29.66 -6.15
C ARG A 353 23.92 31.14 -5.99
N GLY A 354 24.34 31.54 -4.80
CA GLY A 354 24.70 32.93 -4.47
C GLY A 354 23.49 33.86 -4.44
N VAL A 355 23.74 35.15 -4.15
CA VAL A 355 22.71 36.15 -3.81
C VAL A 355 21.63 36.40 -4.87
N SER A 356 21.89 36.07 -6.13
CA SER A 356 20.96 36.21 -7.25
C SER A 356 20.27 34.89 -7.63
N GLY A 357 20.71 33.78 -7.03
CA GLY A 357 20.19 32.46 -7.28
C GLY A 357 18.87 32.21 -6.53
N PHE A 358 18.03 31.37 -7.12
CA PHE A 358 16.79 30.94 -6.48
C PHE A 358 17.08 30.18 -5.17
N SER A 359 16.33 30.49 -4.11
CA SER A 359 16.44 29.83 -2.81
C SER A 359 15.03 29.53 -2.28
N GLY A 360 14.60 28.27 -2.38
CA GLY A 360 13.27 27.84 -1.94
C GLY A 360 13.25 27.21 -0.54
N MET A 361 14.41 27.01 0.08
CA MET A 361 14.52 26.30 1.35
C MET A 361 14.27 27.23 2.55
N TYR A 362 13.49 26.72 3.50
CA TYR A 362 13.19 27.32 4.79
C TYR A 362 13.48 26.34 5.92
N ILE A 363 13.84 26.89 7.07
CA ILE A 363 14.07 26.15 8.30
C ILE A 363 13.24 26.73 9.45
N PHE A 364 12.75 25.86 10.32
CA PHE A 364 12.03 26.26 11.53
C PHE A 364 12.94 26.15 12.73
N GLN A 365 13.27 27.30 13.30
CA GLN A 365 14.18 27.43 14.43
C GLN A 365 13.59 28.45 15.42
N SER A 366 13.71 28.17 16.72
CA SER A 366 13.27 29.10 17.78
C SER A 366 11.81 29.55 17.67
N GLY A 367 10.93 28.69 17.14
CA GLY A 367 9.50 28.97 17.00
C GLY A 367 9.11 29.75 15.74
N THR A 368 10.04 30.05 14.84
CA THR A 368 9.77 30.82 13.62
C THR A 368 10.41 30.22 12.38
N TRP A 369 9.78 30.45 11.22
CA TRP A 369 10.33 30.09 9.92
C TRP A 369 11.31 31.14 9.43
N HIS A 370 12.45 30.70 8.92
CA HIS A 370 13.47 31.53 8.29
C HIS A 370 13.80 30.97 6.92
N SER A 371 14.01 31.83 5.92
CA SER A 371 14.67 31.39 4.69
C SER A 371 16.09 30.94 5.02
N ILE A 372 16.61 29.94 4.30
CA ILE A 372 17.96 29.44 4.58
C ILE A 372 19.03 30.53 4.45
N SER A 373 18.84 31.46 3.51
CA SER A 373 19.74 32.60 3.30
C SER A 373 19.75 33.59 4.47
N GLY A 374 18.62 33.72 5.17
CA GLY A 374 18.49 34.57 6.37
C GLY A 374 18.97 33.89 7.65
N ALA A 375 19.09 32.56 7.65
CA ALA A 375 19.49 31.77 8.81
C ALA A 375 20.98 31.39 8.84
N THR A 376 21.73 31.69 7.78
CA THR A 376 23.12 31.26 7.58
C THR A 376 24.06 32.46 7.43
N SER A 377 25.31 32.31 7.88
CA SER A 377 26.39 33.28 7.70
C SER A 377 27.68 32.56 7.32
N PRO A 378 28.20 32.72 6.10
CA PRO A 378 27.63 33.52 5.00
C PRO A 378 26.26 32.99 4.54
N SER A 379 25.45 33.87 3.96
CA SER A 379 24.11 33.53 3.48
C SER A 379 24.16 32.48 2.36
N LEU A 380 23.50 31.35 2.59
CA LEU A 380 23.35 30.23 1.66
C LEU A 380 22.09 30.42 0.82
N TYR A 381 22.21 30.33 -0.51
CA TYR A 381 21.08 30.42 -1.44
C TYR A 381 20.89 29.07 -2.12
N SER A 382 19.94 28.27 -1.63
CA SER A 382 19.83 26.87 -2.02
C SER A 382 18.38 26.35 -1.90
N SER A 383 18.16 25.17 -2.47
CA SER A 383 16.93 24.40 -2.41
C SER A 383 17.19 23.05 -1.74
N LEU A 384 16.21 22.57 -0.99
CA LEU A 384 16.26 21.23 -0.40
C LEU A 384 16.10 20.17 -1.50
N ALA A 385 16.84 19.06 -1.43
CA ALA A 385 16.75 17.95 -2.38
C ALA A 385 15.52 17.08 -2.10
N VAL A 386 14.37 17.70 -2.31
CA VAL A 386 13.05 17.11 -2.26
C VAL A 386 12.40 17.21 -3.63
N LYS A 387 11.64 16.19 -4.00
CA LYS A 387 10.84 16.18 -5.22
C LYS A 387 9.41 15.82 -4.91
N LEU A 388 8.48 16.57 -5.48
CA LEU A 388 7.06 16.29 -5.40
C LEU A 388 6.66 15.36 -6.56
N ILE A 389 5.84 14.35 -6.29
CA ILE A 389 5.23 13.53 -7.34
C ILE A 389 3.81 14.07 -7.61
N PRO A 390 3.56 14.77 -8.72
CA PRO A 390 2.22 14.98 -9.21
C PRO A 390 1.66 13.66 -9.76
N ALA A 391 0.66 13.10 -9.10
CA ALA A 391 -0.20 12.10 -9.73
C ALA A 391 -1.13 12.81 -10.74
N VAL A 392 -1.16 12.32 -11.98
CA VAL A 392 -1.97 12.89 -13.07
C VAL A 392 -3.45 12.54 -12.88
#